data_AF-A0A2G2P908-F1
#
_entry.id   AF-A0A2G2P908-F1
#
_cell.length_a   1.000
_cell.length_b   1.000
_cell.length_c   1.000
_cell.angle_alpha   90.00
_cell.angle_beta   90.00
_cell.angle_gamma   90.00
#
_symmetry.space_group_name_H-M   'P 1'
#
loop_
_entity.id
_entity.type
_entity.pdbx_description
1 polymer ?
#
loop_
_entity_poly.entity_id
_entity_poly.type
_entity_poly.pdbx_seq_one_letter_code
_entity_poly.pdbx_strand_id
1 'polypeptide(L)'
;MSVVIGKVTSIKGSFDVQSIDGIRRTIALGDEIHEGDIVIGDMSNSSSDSITVNLIDDNTNVLLTGSDSQLFDSSLSSVEFSSDETITDVKSVENLVVDIDELETAAGEENIVENSGFGEAVFADVNNASADIISDLRSRENNIEQTTPTEFTLDIGEETRRILANNTPIVNENPTGSATQIPTDAPTSAPTVTITEDTNNDESLTNNEIVGDTGITIGLPT
;
A
#
# COMPACT_ATOMS: atom_id res chain seq x y z
N MET A 1 0.80 31.33 14.34
CA MET A 1 2.09 31.22 13.61
C MET A 1 2.19 29.76 13.26
N SER A 2 2.19 29.40 11.97
CA SER A 2 2.43 28.02 11.57
C SER A 2 3.93 27.75 11.67
N VAL A 3 4.33 26.63 12.28
CA VAL A 3 5.74 26.26 12.45
C VAL A 3 6.23 25.69 11.13
N VAL A 4 7.40 26.11 10.63
CA VAL A 4 8.01 25.49 9.45
C VAL A 4 8.65 24.18 9.90
N ILE A 5 8.24 23.06 9.31
CA ILE A 5 8.73 21.71 9.67
C ILE A 5 9.58 21.07 8.58
N GLY A 6 9.50 21.57 7.34
CA GLY A 6 10.27 21.00 6.24
C GLY A 6 10.59 21.98 5.11
N LYS A 7 11.58 21.61 4.29
CA LYS A 7 11.97 22.33 3.07
C LYS A 7 12.08 21.38 1.89
N VAL A 8 11.54 21.79 0.75
CA VAL A 8 11.59 20.99 -0.47
C VAL A 8 13.00 21.01 -1.07
N THR A 9 13.64 19.85 -1.16
CA THR A 9 15.02 19.72 -1.66
C THR A 9 15.08 19.30 -3.12
N SER A 10 14.11 18.52 -3.58
CA SER A 10 14.00 18.06 -4.96
C SER A 10 12.53 17.89 -5.33
N ILE A 11 12.18 18.26 -6.55
CA ILE A 11 10.84 18.06 -7.10
C ILE A 11 10.94 17.65 -8.56
N LYS A 12 10.22 16.60 -8.94
CA LYS A 12 10.03 16.11 -10.30
C LYS A 12 8.57 15.72 -10.46
N GLY A 13 7.82 16.47 -11.26
CA GLY A 13 6.36 16.34 -11.36
C GLY A 13 5.65 17.57 -10.80
N SER A 14 4.32 17.49 -10.68
CA SER A 14 3.46 18.54 -10.13
C SER A 14 2.99 18.14 -8.73
N PHE A 15 3.27 18.98 -7.74
CA PHE A 15 2.85 18.76 -6.35
C PHE A 15 2.23 20.04 -5.79
N ASP A 16 1.14 19.87 -5.06
CA ASP A 16 0.44 20.95 -4.39
C ASP A 16 0.48 20.73 -2.87
N VAL A 17 0.53 21.83 -2.12
CA VAL A 17 0.34 21.85 -0.67
C VAL A 17 -1.05 22.35 -0.38
N GLN A 18 -1.78 21.64 0.46
CA GLN A 18 -2.99 22.09 1.09
C GLN A 18 -2.69 22.49 2.52
N SER A 19 -2.82 23.78 2.84
CA SER A 19 -2.65 24.25 4.22
C SER A 19 -3.86 23.95 5.09
N ILE A 20 -3.72 24.15 6.40
CA ILE A 20 -4.80 23.93 7.39
C ILE A 20 -6.08 24.74 7.09
N ASP A 21 -5.93 25.88 6.43
CA ASP A 21 -7.04 26.73 5.98
C ASP A 21 -7.77 26.17 4.73
N GLY A 22 -7.33 25.01 4.22
CA GLY A 22 -7.88 24.35 3.04
C GLY A 22 -7.38 24.91 1.71
N ILE A 23 -6.57 25.97 1.72
CA ILE A 23 -6.01 26.62 0.54
C ILE A 23 -4.97 25.70 -0.10
N ARG A 24 -5.11 25.45 -1.41
CA ARG A 24 -4.11 24.72 -2.21
C ARG A 24 -3.17 25.66 -2.92
N ARG A 25 -1.88 25.34 -2.89
CA ARG A 25 -0.80 26.08 -3.55
C ARG A 25 0.19 25.11 -4.18
N THR A 26 0.55 25.35 -5.43
CA THR A 26 1.61 24.59 -6.11
C THR A 26 2.97 24.86 -5.47
N ILE A 27 3.70 23.78 -5.22
CA ILE A 27 4.99 23.79 -4.54
C ILE A 27 6.12 23.93 -5.55
N ALA A 28 7.11 24.75 -5.21
CA ALA A 28 8.36 24.86 -5.94
C ALA A 28 9.56 24.29 -5.15
N LEU A 29 10.67 24.08 -5.85
CA LEU A 29 11.93 23.67 -5.23
C LEU A 29 12.40 24.75 -4.26
N GLY A 30 12.68 24.37 -3.02
CA GLY A 30 13.09 25.27 -1.94
C GLY A 30 11.95 25.84 -1.11
N ASP A 31 10.68 25.52 -1.40
CA ASP A 31 9.56 25.99 -0.60
C ASP A 31 9.57 25.41 0.82
N GLU A 32 9.06 26.22 1.75
CA GLU A 32 8.89 25.88 3.15
C GLU A 32 7.50 25.26 3.39
N ILE A 33 7.49 24.10 4.05
CA ILE A 33 6.31 23.35 4.46
C ILE A 33 6.04 23.63 5.93
N HIS A 34 4.81 23.98 6.25
CA HIS A 34 4.39 24.25 7.62
C HIS A 34 3.70 23.04 8.25
N GLU A 35 3.68 23.03 9.59
CA GLU A 35 2.97 22.05 10.38
C GLU A 35 1.47 22.04 10.05
N GLY A 36 0.94 20.84 9.78
CA GLY A 36 -0.43 20.61 9.35
C GLY A 36 -0.66 20.75 7.84
N ASP A 37 0.37 21.09 7.04
CA ASP A 37 0.24 21.12 5.59
C ASP A 37 0.20 19.69 5.02
N ILE A 38 -0.63 19.47 4.00
CA ILE A 38 -0.69 18.20 3.27
C ILE A 38 -0.06 18.41 1.90
N VAL A 39 1.04 17.71 1.61
CA VAL A 39 1.61 17.65 0.26
C VAL A 39 0.87 16.57 -0.53
N ILE A 40 0.39 16.90 -1.72
CA ILE A 40 -0.42 16.04 -2.58
C ILE A 40 0.24 16.00 -3.95
N GLY A 41 0.51 14.80 -4.45
CA GLY A 41 0.91 14.58 -5.84
C GLY A 41 -0.29 14.67 -6.78
N ASP A 42 -0.11 15.36 -7.91
CA ASP A 42 -1.12 15.42 -8.96
C ASP A 42 -1.36 14.03 -9.58
N MET A 43 -2.59 13.73 -10.00
CA MET A 43 -2.92 12.45 -10.67
C MET A 43 -2.24 12.28 -12.03
N SER A 44 -1.78 13.38 -12.63
CA SER A 44 -1.01 13.38 -13.88
C SER A 44 0.44 12.91 -13.70
N ASN A 45 0.94 12.83 -12.46
CA ASN A 45 2.29 12.36 -12.17
C ASN A 45 2.44 10.86 -12.49
N SER A 46 3.57 10.52 -13.10
CA SER A 46 3.98 9.14 -13.32
C SER A 46 4.59 8.54 -12.05
N SER A 47 4.75 7.22 -11.97
CA SER A 47 5.40 6.56 -10.82
C SER A 47 6.88 6.94 -10.63
N SER A 48 7.50 7.60 -11.62
CA SER A 48 8.86 8.15 -11.55
C SER A 48 8.93 9.58 -11.00
N ASP A 49 7.79 10.27 -10.95
CA ASP A 49 7.71 11.63 -10.43
C ASP A 49 7.73 11.56 -8.90
N SER A 50 8.53 12.44 -8.30
CA SER A 50 8.78 12.42 -6.88
C SER A 50 9.14 13.79 -6.33
N ILE A 51 8.78 14.01 -5.07
CA ILE A 51 9.17 15.17 -4.29
C ILE A 51 9.89 14.70 -3.03
N THR A 52 10.99 15.36 -2.71
CA THR A 52 11.75 15.12 -1.48
C THR A 52 11.68 16.36 -0.61
N VAL A 53 11.17 16.19 0.60
CA VAL A 53 11.09 17.22 1.63
C VAL A 53 12.03 16.84 2.75
N ASN A 54 12.97 17.73 3.07
CA ASN A 54 13.86 17.56 4.22
C ASN A 54 13.24 18.22 5.44
N LEU A 55 13.05 17.47 6.52
CA LEU A 55 12.58 18.01 7.79
C LEU A 55 13.69 18.82 8.48
N ILE A 56 13.31 19.96 9.06
CA ILE A 56 14.26 20.93 9.63
C ILE A 56 14.85 20.42 10.95
N ASP A 57 14.09 19.63 11.70
CA ASP A 57 14.43 19.26 13.08
C ASP A 57 15.40 18.08 13.18
N ASP A 58 15.31 17.11 12.28
CA ASP A 58 16.03 15.83 12.37
C ASP A 58 16.78 15.46 11.08
N ASN A 59 16.76 16.33 10.06
CA ASN A 59 17.36 16.08 8.74
C ASN A 59 16.85 14.78 8.08
N THR A 60 15.66 14.34 8.49
CA THR A 60 14.92 13.23 7.88
C THR A 60 14.37 13.69 6.53
N ASN A 61 14.50 12.84 5.51
CA ASN A 61 13.93 13.12 4.20
C ASN A 61 12.65 12.32 3.99
N VAL A 62 11.57 13.00 3.68
CA VAL A 62 10.30 12.40 3.25
C VAL A 62 10.25 12.41 1.73
N LEU A 63 10.08 11.23 1.15
CA LEU A 63 9.92 11.04 -0.30
C LEU A 63 8.46 10.70 -0.59
N LEU A 64 7.81 11.50 -1.43
CA LEU A 64 6.51 11.17 -2.01
C LEU A 64 6.69 10.88 -3.50
N THR A 65 5.88 9.95 -4.02
CA THR A 65 5.92 9.51 -5.43
C THR A 65 4.55 9.60 -6.09
N GLY A 66 4.52 9.85 -7.40
CA GLY A 66 3.29 9.82 -8.20
C GLY A 66 2.20 10.75 -7.65
N SER A 67 1.06 10.15 -7.30
CA SER A 67 -0.15 10.82 -6.80
C SER A 67 -0.37 10.62 -5.29
N ASP A 68 0.68 10.22 -4.55
CA ASP A 68 0.58 10.01 -3.11
C ASP A 68 0.36 11.35 -2.38
N SER A 69 -0.13 11.25 -1.14
CA SER A 69 -0.30 12.42 -0.26
C SER A 69 0.27 12.15 1.12
N GLN A 70 0.87 13.16 1.72
CA GLN A 70 1.46 13.09 3.04
C GLN A 70 1.06 14.32 3.85
N LEU A 71 0.56 14.07 5.07
CA LEU A 71 0.39 15.11 6.07
C LEU A 71 1.74 15.37 6.74
N PHE A 72 2.18 16.61 6.74
CA PHE A 72 3.38 17.06 7.42
C PHE A 72 3.01 17.60 8.79
N ASP A 73 3.37 16.90 9.86
CA ASP A 73 3.16 17.32 11.24
C ASP A 73 4.38 17.00 12.11
N SER A 74 4.32 17.38 13.39
CA SER A 74 5.39 17.12 14.36
C SER A 74 5.69 15.63 14.60
N SER A 75 4.77 14.72 14.24
CA SER A 75 4.97 13.27 14.41
C SER A 75 5.89 12.66 13.34
N LEU A 76 6.11 13.37 12.22
CA LEU A 76 7.07 12.97 11.20
C LEU A 76 8.52 13.23 11.58
N SER A 77 8.76 14.16 12.50
CA SER A 77 10.08 14.33 13.08
C SER A 77 10.32 13.19 14.05
N SER A 78 11.31 12.35 13.75
CA SER A 78 11.80 11.37 14.72
C SER A 78 12.59 12.13 15.75
N VAL A 79 11.90 12.77 16.70
CA VAL A 79 12.49 13.06 18.01
C VAL A 79 12.94 11.69 18.52
N GLU A 80 14.24 11.41 18.41
CA GLU A 80 14.81 10.19 18.94
C GLU A 80 14.30 10.08 20.38
N PHE A 81 13.63 8.96 20.70
CA PHE A 81 13.20 8.71 22.07
C PHE A 81 14.42 8.97 22.95
N SER A 82 14.27 9.87 23.92
CA SER A 82 15.42 10.27 24.71
C SER A 82 16.02 9.02 25.37
N SER A 83 17.32 9.03 25.64
CA SER A 83 17.98 7.94 26.36
C SER A 83 17.41 7.71 27.77
N ASP A 84 16.62 8.67 28.28
CA ASP A 84 15.87 8.60 29.54
C ASP A 84 14.49 7.91 29.38
N GLU A 85 13.96 7.88 28.15
CA GLU A 85 12.67 7.27 27.80
C GLU A 85 12.84 5.84 27.24
N THR A 86 14.04 5.49 26.78
CA THR A 86 14.39 4.16 26.28
C THR A 86 15.23 3.39 27.30
N ILE A 87 14.95 2.09 27.44
CA ILE A 87 15.83 1.20 28.21
C ILE A 87 17.09 0.96 27.39
N THR A 88 18.10 1.79 27.62
CA THR A 88 19.39 1.75 26.90
C THR A 88 20.47 0.97 27.65
N ASP A 89 20.29 0.72 28.95
CA ASP A 89 21.22 -0.03 29.79
C ASP A 89 20.76 -1.49 29.97
N VAL A 90 21.64 -2.43 29.66
CA VAL A 90 21.42 -3.88 29.84
C VAL A 90 21.15 -4.21 31.31
N LYS A 91 21.70 -3.44 32.26
CA LYS A 91 21.44 -3.64 33.70
C LYS A 91 19.98 -3.40 34.10
N SER A 92 19.30 -2.50 33.39
CA SER A 92 17.89 -2.22 33.59
C SER A 92 17.02 -3.41 33.14
N VAL A 93 17.50 -4.17 32.16
CA VAL A 93 16.87 -5.42 31.69
C VAL A 93 17.20 -6.60 32.61
N GLU A 94 18.44 -6.68 33.11
CA GLU A 94 18.86 -7.72 34.06
C GLU A 94 17.97 -7.73 35.31
N ASN A 95 17.62 -6.55 35.85
CA ASN A 95 16.70 -6.46 37.00
C ASN A 95 15.27 -6.98 36.74
N LEU A 96 14.84 -7.08 35.47
CA LEU A 96 13.56 -7.68 35.09
C LEU A 96 13.67 -9.20 34.86
N VAL A 97 14.86 -9.68 34.50
CA VAL A 97 15.13 -11.09 34.13
C VAL A 97 15.49 -11.97 35.34
N VAL A 98 15.85 -11.38 36.48
CA VAL A 98 16.31 -12.11 37.69
C VAL A 98 15.30 -13.13 38.24
N ASP A 99 14.00 -12.99 37.95
CA ASP A 99 12.96 -13.88 38.51
C ASP A 99 12.29 -14.82 37.48
N ILE A 100 12.87 -15.03 36.29
CA ILE A 100 12.31 -15.99 35.31
C ILE A 100 12.59 -17.45 35.71
N ASP A 101 13.71 -17.71 36.39
CA ASP A 101 14.05 -19.06 36.85
C ASP A 101 13.19 -19.51 38.04
N GLU A 102 12.49 -18.59 38.72
CA GLU A 102 11.55 -18.88 39.81
C GLU A 102 10.07 -18.82 39.35
N LEU A 103 9.82 -18.58 38.05
CA LEU A 103 8.54 -18.92 37.40
C LEU A 103 8.49 -20.44 37.17
N GLU A 104 8.68 -21.20 38.26
CA GLU A 104 8.20 -22.57 38.40
C GLU A 104 6.70 -22.53 38.13
N THR A 105 6.31 -22.72 36.87
CA THR A 105 4.92 -22.97 36.52
C THR A 105 4.45 -24.08 37.44
N ALA A 106 3.37 -23.87 38.18
CA ALA A 106 2.89 -24.79 39.21
C ALA A 106 2.48 -26.21 38.71
N ALA A 107 2.79 -26.56 37.47
CA ALA A 107 2.77 -27.91 36.94
C ALA A 107 4.13 -28.56 37.22
N GLY A 108 4.20 -29.26 38.37
CA GLY A 108 5.40 -29.96 38.80
C GLY A 108 6.02 -30.84 37.71
N GLU A 109 7.34 -30.94 37.80
CA GLU A 109 8.28 -31.74 37.02
C GLU A 109 7.67 -33.07 36.52
N GLU A 110 7.06 -33.03 35.33
CA GLU A 110 6.79 -34.22 34.57
C GLU A 110 8.07 -34.58 33.83
N ASN A 111 8.53 -35.81 34.04
CA ASN A 111 9.72 -36.38 33.46
C ASN A 111 9.57 -36.42 31.93
N ILE A 112 9.93 -35.31 31.26
CA ILE A 112 10.06 -35.29 29.81
C ILE A 112 11.28 -36.15 29.51
N VAL A 113 11.02 -37.38 29.06
CA VAL A 113 12.05 -38.17 28.39
C VAL A 113 12.48 -37.35 27.18
N GLU A 114 13.60 -36.64 27.33
CA GLU A 114 14.25 -35.97 26.22
C GLU A 114 14.60 -37.04 25.19
N ASN A 115 13.82 -37.09 24.11
CA ASN A 115 14.29 -37.71 22.88
C ASN A 115 15.35 -36.77 22.29
N SER A 116 16.54 -36.81 22.89
CA SER A 116 17.76 -36.10 22.51
C SER A 116 18.37 -36.68 21.24
N GLY A 117 17.56 -36.75 20.20
CA GLY A 117 17.98 -37.01 18.85
C GLY A 117 17.22 -36.07 17.94
N PHE A 118 17.86 -35.63 16.87
CA PHE A 118 17.17 -35.26 15.64
C PHE A 118 16.46 -36.51 15.08
N GLY A 119 15.50 -37.01 15.85
CA GLY A 119 14.80 -38.26 15.65
C GLY A 119 13.72 -38.02 14.64
N GLU A 120 13.82 -38.78 13.55
CA GLU A 120 12.78 -39.00 12.55
C GLU A 120 11.39 -38.95 13.21
N ALA A 121 10.59 -37.96 12.85
CA ALA A 121 9.26 -37.80 13.42
C ALA A 121 8.43 -39.04 13.05
N VAL A 122 8.20 -39.93 14.01
CA VAL A 122 7.38 -41.13 13.83
C VAL A 122 5.94 -40.75 14.10
N PHE A 123 5.16 -40.54 13.04
CA PHE A 123 3.73 -40.30 13.16
C PHE A 123 3.02 -41.64 13.27
N ALA A 124 2.15 -41.83 14.26
CA ALA A 124 1.37 -43.06 14.39
C ALA A 124 0.14 -43.03 13.47
N ASP A 125 -0.19 -44.16 12.83
CA ASP A 125 -1.46 -44.31 12.10
C ASP A 125 -2.64 -44.51 13.07
N VAL A 126 -3.85 -44.62 12.52
CA VAL A 126 -5.09 -44.84 13.30
C VAL A 126 -5.12 -46.16 14.09
N ASN A 127 -4.15 -47.04 13.88
CA ASN A 127 -3.98 -48.32 14.56
C ASN A 127 -2.74 -48.35 15.48
N ASN A 128 -2.15 -47.18 15.80
CA ASN A 128 -0.94 -47.04 16.60
C ASN A 128 0.32 -47.68 16.00
N ALA A 129 0.35 -47.96 14.69
CA ALA A 129 1.56 -48.37 13.99
C ALA A 129 2.37 -47.14 13.55
N SER A 130 3.70 -47.23 13.64
CA SER A 130 4.60 -46.19 13.14
C SER A 130 4.46 -46.02 11.62
N ALA A 131 4.10 -44.81 11.18
CA ALA A 131 3.98 -44.43 9.78
C ALA A 131 5.10 -43.42 9.43
N ASP A 132 5.90 -43.76 8.43
CA ASP A 132 6.88 -42.86 7.83
C ASP A 132 6.23 -42.05 6.71
N ILE A 133 5.87 -40.80 7.03
CA ILE A 133 5.27 -39.87 6.06
C ILE A 133 6.31 -39.14 5.20
N ILE A 134 7.60 -39.15 5.59
CA ILE A 134 8.66 -38.47 4.83
C ILE A 134 9.02 -39.32 3.60
N SER A 135 9.04 -40.64 3.73
CA SER A 135 9.23 -41.56 2.61
C SER A 135 8.01 -41.59 1.68
N ASP A 136 6.79 -41.42 2.20
CA ASP A 136 5.57 -41.40 1.38
C ASP A 136 5.44 -40.10 0.56
N LEU A 137 5.79 -38.94 1.12
CA LEU A 137 5.86 -37.67 0.36
C LEU A 137 6.99 -37.68 -0.69
N ARG A 138 8.20 -38.14 -0.33
CA ARG A 138 9.33 -38.22 -1.27
C ARG A 138 9.15 -39.29 -2.34
N SER A 139 8.48 -40.40 -2.03
CA SER A 139 8.13 -41.40 -3.04
C SER A 139 7.02 -40.92 -3.94
N ARG A 140 6.05 -40.12 -3.45
CA ARG A 140 5.04 -39.52 -4.32
C ARG A 140 5.61 -38.47 -5.28
N GLU A 141 6.68 -37.78 -4.88
CA GLU A 141 7.41 -36.83 -5.74
C GLU A 141 8.39 -37.53 -6.71
N ASN A 142 9.01 -38.66 -6.31
CA ASN A 142 9.94 -39.45 -7.15
C ASN A 142 9.31 -40.63 -7.90
N ASN A 143 8.07 -41.00 -7.61
CA ASN A 143 7.24 -41.93 -8.39
C ASN A 143 6.31 -41.17 -9.35
N ILE A 144 6.69 -39.94 -9.67
CA ILE A 144 6.56 -39.47 -11.05
C ILE A 144 7.63 -40.24 -11.84
N GLU A 145 7.47 -41.55 -11.98
CA GLU A 145 8.06 -42.18 -13.14
C GLU A 145 7.57 -41.36 -14.32
N GLN A 146 8.52 -40.97 -15.17
CA GLN A 146 8.27 -40.41 -16.48
C GLN A 146 7.60 -41.47 -17.36
N THR A 147 6.49 -42.04 -16.89
CA THR A 147 5.42 -42.50 -17.74
C THR A 147 4.89 -41.22 -18.38
N THR A 148 5.00 -41.15 -19.69
CA THR A 148 4.20 -40.21 -20.49
C THR A 148 2.83 -40.08 -19.85
N PRO A 149 2.31 -38.86 -19.63
CA PRO A 149 1.07 -38.68 -18.89
C PRO A 149 -0.03 -39.44 -19.64
N THR A 150 -0.34 -40.67 -19.21
CA THR A 150 -1.63 -41.26 -19.47
C THR A 150 -2.58 -40.39 -18.70
N GLU A 151 -3.33 -39.61 -19.46
CA GLU A 151 -4.16 -38.53 -18.99
C GLU A 151 -4.94 -38.93 -17.74
N PHE A 152 -4.69 -38.21 -16.64
CA PHE A 152 -5.64 -38.22 -15.55
C PHE A 152 -6.87 -37.45 -16.02
N THR A 153 -7.82 -38.16 -16.61
CA THR A 153 -9.12 -37.59 -16.91
C THR A 153 -9.88 -37.48 -15.60
N LEU A 154 -9.85 -36.29 -14.99
CA LEU A 154 -10.95 -35.89 -14.11
C LEU A 154 -12.18 -35.86 -15.02
N ASP A 155 -13.08 -36.84 -14.86
CA ASP A 155 -14.39 -36.79 -15.51
C ASP A 155 -15.22 -35.71 -14.79
N ILE A 156 -14.89 -34.46 -15.11
CA ILE A 156 -15.73 -33.30 -14.89
C ILE A 156 -16.25 -32.94 -16.26
N GLY A 157 -17.54 -33.15 -16.48
CA GLY A 157 -18.19 -33.00 -17.77
C GLY A 157 -17.71 -31.76 -18.53
N GLU A 158 -17.19 -32.03 -19.72
CA GLU A 158 -16.88 -31.12 -20.83
C GLU A 158 -16.13 -29.83 -20.45
N GLU A 159 -14.80 -29.88 -20.57
CA GLU A 159 -13.91 -28.90 -21.24
C GLU A 159 -12.48 -28.97 -20.66
N THR A 160 -11.74 -30.06 -20.89
CA THR A 160 -10.31 -30.16 -20.56
C THR A 160 -9.46 -29.52 -21.67
N ARG A 161 -8.87 -28.34 -21.39
CA ARG A 161 -7.79 -27.79 -22.21
C ARG A 161 -6.51 -28.60 -21.97
N ARG A 162 -6.09 -29.39 -22.97
CA ARG A 162 -4.80 -30.10 -23.01
C ARG A 162 -3.63 -29.11 -23.00
N ILE A 163 -2.75 -29.17 -22.00
CA ILE A 163 -1.43 -28.53 -22.08
C ILE A 163 -0.44 -29.56 -22.66
N LEU A 164 -0.11 -29.37 -23.94
CA LEU A 164 0.96 -30.11 -24.62
C LEU A 164 2.27 -29.31 -24.48
N ALA A 165 3.11 -29.72 -23.54
CA ALA A 165 4.45 -29.15 -23.36
C ALA A 165 5.40 -29.64 -24.47
N ASN A 166 5.35 -28.99 -25.64
CA ASN A 166 6.38 -29.15 -26.67
C ASN A 166 7.38 -28.01 -26.55
N ASN A 167 8.60 -28.35 -26.13
CA ASN A 167 9.76 -27.49 -25.93
C ASN A 167 10.35 -26.97 -27.27
N THR A 168 9.59 -26.12 -27.96
CA THR A 168 10.08 -25.19 -28.97
C THR A 168 9.99 -23.78 -28.39
N PRO A 169 11.01 -22.91 -28.52
CA PRO A 169 10.85 -21.52 -28.13
C PRO A 169 9.70 -20.94 -28.98
N ILE A 170 8.56 -20.73 -28.34
CA ILE A 170 7.47 -19.96 -28.92
C ILE A 170 8.04 -18.55 -29.02
N VAL A 171 8.43 -18.16 -30.23
CA VAL A 171 8.59 -16.75 -30.57
C VAL A 171 7.22 -16.15 -30.28
N ASN A 172 7.12 -15.34 -29.23
CA ASN A 172 5.97 -14.46 -29.07
C ASN A 172 6.10 -13.41 -30.17
N GLU A 173 5.74 -13.79 -31.39
CA GLU A 173 5.26 -12.87 -32.41
C GLU A 173 3.99 -12.28 -31.80
N ASN A 174 4.15 -11.28 -30.94
CA ASN A 174 3.07 -10.44 -30.49
C ASN A 174 2.43 -9.90 -31.77
N PRO A 175 1.24 -10.37 -32.20
CA PRO A 175 0.60 -9.71 -33.31
C PRO A 175 0.32 -8.31 -32.79
N THR A 176 1.09 -7.33 -33.25
CA THR A 176 0.89 -5.91 -33.02
C THR A 176 -0.37 -5.47 -33.78
N GLY A 177 -1.50 -6.10 -33.50
CA GLY A 177 -2.78 -5.45 -33.52
C GLY A 177 -2.85 -4.59 -32.26
N SER A 178 -2.11 -3.48 -32.27
CA SER A 178 -2.39 -2.37 -31.37
C SER A 178 -3.79 -1.88 -31.75
N ALA A 179 -4.81 -2.48 -31.16
CA ALA A 179 -6.06 -1.77 -30.95
C ALA A 179 -5.73 -0.67 -29.95
N THR A 180 -5.13 0.41 -30.45
CA THR A 180 -5.14 1.70 -29.77
C THR A 180 -6.61 2.08 -29.70
N GLN A 181 -7.28 1.68 -28.62
CA GLN A 181 -8.47 2.38 -28.19
C GLN A 181 -7.96 3.78 -27.81
N ILE A 182 -8.06 4.72 -28.75
CA ILE A 182 -7.95 6.13 -28.42
C ILE A 182 -9.14 6.35 -27.47
N PRO A 183 -8.92 6.63 -26.17
CA PRO A 183 -10.00 7.13 -25.35
C PRO A 183 -10.36 8.46 -26.00
N THR A 184 -11.47 8.49 -26.71
CA THR A 184 -12.07 9.75 -27.17
C THR A 184 -12.99 10.24 -26.05
N ASP A 185 -12.46 10.26 -24.83
CA ASP A 185 -12.97 11.13 -23.78
C ASP A 185 -12.37 12.52 -24.05
N ALA A 186 -12.84 13.12 -25.14
CA ALA A 186 -12.91 14.58 -25.13
C ALA A 186 -13.80 14.93 -23.93
N PRO A 187 -13.37 15.80 -23.01
CA PRO A 187 -14.22 16.20 -21.90
C PRO A 187 -15.52 16.73 -22.50
N THR A 188 -16.62 15.98 -22.34
CA THR A 188 -17.93 16.51 -22.66
C THR A 188 -18.14 17.67 -21.70
N SER A 189 -18.40 18.85 -22.26
CA SER A 189 -18.50 20.08 -21.46
C SER A 189 -19.55 19.87 -20.37
N ALA A 190 -19.18 20.01 -19.10
CA ALA A 190 -20.10 19.73 -17.99
C ALA A 190 -21.40 20.57 -18.13
N PRO A 191 -22.55 20.03 -17.68
CA PRO A 191 -23.77 20.82 -17.64
C PRO A 191 -23.56 22.07 -16.78
N THR A 192 -24.05 23.20 -17.25
CA THR A 192 -23.97 24.48 -16.54
C THR A 192 -25.34 24.84 -16.00
N VAL A 193 -25.39 25.35 -14.78
CA VAL A 193 -26.61 25.92 -14.19
C VAL A 193 -26.39 27.43 -14.11
N THR A 194 -27.32 28.20 -14.68
CA THR A 194 -27.32 29.66 -14.60
C THR A 194 -28.61 30.11 -13.95
N ILE A 195 -28.47 30.93 -12.91
CA ILE A 195 -29.58 31.61 -12.26
C ILE A 195 -29.62 33.03 -12.80
N THR A 196 -30.77 33.46 -13.32
CA THR A 196 -30.89 34.72 -14.07
C THR A 196 -30.74 35.95 -13.16
N GLU A 197 -31.08 35.79 -11.89
CA GLU A 197 -31.05 36.84 -10.87
C GLU A 197 -29.64 37.07 -10.28
N ASP A 198 -28.75 36.08 -10.37
CA ASP A 198 -27.37 36.19 -9.87
C ASP A 198 -26.53 37.06 -10.83
N THR A 199 -26.61 38.38 -10.65
CA THR A 199 -26.04 39.36 -11.59
C THR A 199 -24.53 39.51 -11.41
N ASN A 200 -24.01 39.24 -10.21
CA ASN A 200 -22.58 39.35 -9.90
C ASN A 200 -21.85 38.00 -9.96
N ASN A 201 -22.60 36.90 -10.10
CA ASN A 201 -22.11 35.53 -10.21
C ASN A 201 -21.21 35.15 -9.01
N ASP A 202 -21.59 35.58 -7.82
CA ASP A 202 -20.87 35.33 -6.55
C ASP A 202 -21.33 34.06 -5.82
N GLU A 203 -22.17 33.25 -6.47
CA GLU A 203 -22.77 32.02 -5.96
C GLU A 203 -23.78 32.22 -4.82
N SER A 204 -24.14 33.47 -4.52
CA SER A 204 -25.16 33.84 -3.55
C SER A 204 -26.25 34.69 -4.17
N LEU A 205 -27.45 34.60 -3.62
CA LEU A 205 -28.56 35.49 -3.98
C LEU A 205 -28.83 36.43 -2.83
N THR A 206 -28.58 37.71 -3.04
CA THR A 206 -28.98 38.74 -2.07
C THR A 206 -30.38 39.26 -2.35
N ASN A 207 -31.00 39.88 -1.33
CA ASN A 207 -32.31 40.53 -1.47
C ASN A 207 -32.34 41.64 -2.53
N ASN A 208 -31.18 42.14 -2.96
CA ASN A 208 -31.05 43.17 -3.98
C ASN A 208 -31.04 42.58 -5.40
N GLU A 209 -30.81 41.28 -5.52
CA GLU A 209 -30.71 40.54 -6.79
C GLU A 209 -31.99 39.77 -7.10
N ILE A 210 -32.75 39.40 -6.07
CA ILE A 210 -34.05 38.74 -6.22
C ILE A 210 -35.11 39.78 -6.63
N VAL A 211 -35.31 39.95 -7.94
CA VAL A 211 -36.36 40.81 -8.51
C VAL A 211 -37.38 39.97 -9.28
N GLY A 212 -38.45 39.55 -8.60
CA GLY A 212 -39.54 38.76 -9.22
C GLY A 212 -39.40 37.26 -9.02
N ASP A 213 -39.94 36.48 -9.96
CA ASP A 213 -39.84 35.01 -9.93
C ASP A 213 -38.45 34.57 -10.37
N THR A 214 -37.85 33.63 -9.65
CA THR A 214 -36.50 33.12 -9.94
C THR A 214 -36.45 32.28 -11.21
N GLY A 215 -35.57 32.62 -12.15
CA GLY A 215 -35.36 31.89 -13.40
C GLY A 215 -34.10 31.02 -13.40
N ILE A 216 -34.23 29.71 -13.55
CA ILE A 216 -33.11 28.75 -13.63
C ILE A 216 -33.01 28.18 -15.05
N THR A 217 -31.83 28.24 -15.66
CA THR A 217 -31.53 27.61 -16.94
C THR A 217 -30.43 26.57 -16.77
N ILE A 218 -30.61 25.38 -17.35
CA ILE A 218 -29.62 24.30 -17.34
C ILE A 218 -29.12 24.11 -18.77
N GLY A 219 -27.86 24.43 -19.02
CA GLY A 219 -27.16 24.11 -20.26
C GLY A 219 -26.68 22.65 -20.21
N LEU A 220 -27.01 21.86 -21.23
CA LEU A 220 -26.52 20.48 -21.34
C LEU A 220 -25.25 20.43 -22.20
N PRO A 221 -24.34 19.48 -21.93
CA PRO A 221 -23.22 19.17 -22.82
C PRO A 221 -23.72 18.88 -24.24
N THR A 222 -23.05 19.41 -25.26
CA THR A 222 -23.25 19.00 -26.67
C THR A 222 -22.23 17.98 -27.12
#